data_AF-A0A2T4UD76-F1
#
_entry.id   AF-A0A2T4UD76-F1
#
_cell.length_a   1.000
_cell.length_b   1.000
_cell.length_c   1.000
_cell.angle_alpha   90.00
_cell.angle_beta   90.00
_cell.angle_gamma   90.00
#
_symmetry.space_group_name_H-M   'P 1'
#
loop_
_entity.id
_entity.type
_entity.pdbx_description
1 polymer ?
#
loop_
_entity_poly.entity_id
_entity_poly.type
_entity_poly.pdbx_seq_one_letter_code
_entity_poly.pdbx_strand_id
1 'polypeptide(L)'
;MTEETRSSMPTRTTIAALAAAALLLAPAATHGQTSTTTTGTTVKGTVFAKRLADRLTTTFRITATSVKCNTTVRYAPGSISRCKARFATGDATTIRVRFTSTKGGFVATPLGLLLRDIEYRIAEDLVTKQGAIADFTCPFRRAVKAGDRFPCYGTEAAGDGTTSDTGRQGYIYDVTQLGSGRVTFTLRV
;
A
#
# COMPACT_ATOMS: atom_id res chain seq x y z
N MET A 1 5.54 8.59 -50.80
CA MET A 1 6.29 7.34 -50.61
C MET A 1 5.79 6.74 -49.30
N THR A 2 5.07 5.64 -49.42
CA THR A 2 4.29 4.97 -48.38
C THR A 2 5.04 3.73 -47.95
N GLU A 3 5.55 3.70 -46.71
CA GLU A 3 6.08 2.47 -46.11
C GLU A 3 5.16 2.02 -44.97
N GLU A 4 4.52 0.88 -45.24
CA GLU A 4 3.57 0.17 -44.41
C GLU A 4 4.33 -0.89 -43.60
N THR A 5 4.62 -0.62 -42.33
CA THR A 5 5.29 -1.60 -41.45
C THR A 5 4.25 -2.48 -40.76
N ARG A 6 3.93 -3.64 -41.35
CA ARG A 6 3.23 -4.75 -40.68
C ARG A 6 4.24 -5.73 -40.08
N SER A 7 4.14 -5.99 -38.78
CA SER A 7 4.60 -7.23 -38.12
C SER A 7 4.41 -7.08 -36.62
N SER A 8 4.04 -8.07 -35.81
CA SER A 8 3.56 -9.43 -35.97
C SER A 8 3.13 -9.81 -34.55
N MET A 9 1.89 -10.27 -34.34
CA MET A 9 1.41 -10.66 -33.01
C MET A 9 1.91 -12.06 -32.66
N PRO A 10 2.45 -12.30 -31.44
CA PRO A 10 2.79 -13.64 -31.00
C PRO A 10 1.54 -14.44 -30.61
N THR A 11 1.41 -15.60 -31.26
CA THR A 11 0.40 -16.63 -31.09
C THR A 11 0.36 -17.16 -29.65
N ARG A 12 -0.82 -17.11 -29.01
CA ARG A 12 -1.07 -17.70 -27.69
C ARG A 12 -1.17 -19.22 -27.81
N THR A 13 -0.18 -19.94 -27.26
CA THR A 13 -0.24 -21.39 -27.09
C THR A 13 -0.92 -21.72 -25.76
N THR A 14 -2.17 -22.16 -25.82
CA THR A 14 -2.91 -22.74 -24.69
C THR A 14 -2.45 -24.19 -24.50
N ILE A 15 -1.71 -24.47 -23.42
CA ILE A 15 -1.43 -25.85 -22.99
C ILE A 15 -2.42 -26.19 -21.88
N ALA A 16 -3.44 -26.97 -22.23
CA ALA A 16 -4.29 -27.67 -21.30
C ALA A 16 -3.56 -28.95 -20.84
N ALA A 17 -3.18 -29.02 -19.58
CA ALA A 17 -2.71 -30.25 -18.97
C ALA A 17 -3.79 -30.76 -18.01
N LEU A 18 -4.54 -31.78 -18.46
CA LEU A 18 -5.28 -32.68 -17.58
C LEU A 18 -4.25 -33.51 -16.78
N ALA A 19 -4.27 -33.38 -15.45
CA ALA A 19 -3.67 -34.38 -14.57
C ALA A 19 -4.79 -34.99 -13.73
N ALA A 20 -5.11 -36.24 -14.08
CA ALA A 20 -6.02 -37.10 -13.37
C ALA A 20 -5.29 -37.83 -12.22
N ALA A 21 -6.08 -38.09 -11.17
CA ALA A 21 -5.98 -39.23 -10.24
C ALA A 21 -4.74 -39.40 -9.34
N ALA A 22 -4.97 -39.30 -8.03
CA ALA A 22 -4.71 -40.37 -7.07
C ALA A 22 -5.27 -39.97 -5.69
N LEU A 23 -6.46 -40.49 -5.35
CA LEU A 23 -7.04 -40.38 -4.00
C LEU A 23 -6.41 -41.49 -3.13
N LEU A 24 -5.30 -41.19 -2.47
CA LEU A 24 -4.77 -42.05 -1.39
C LEU A 24 -5.47 -41.62 -0.09
N LEU A 25 -6.39 -42.46 0.40
CA LEU A 25 -6.93 -42.35 1.75
C LEU A 25 -5.81 -42.65 2.76
N ALA A 26 -5.20 -41.60 3.31
CA ALA A 26 -4.37 -41.72 4.49
C ALA A 26 -5.27 -41.78 5.75
N PRO A 27 -4.98 -42.66 6.72
CA PRO A 27 -5.70 -42.68 7.99
C PRO A 27 -5.50 -41.35 8.73
N ALA A 28 -6.61 -40.76 9.15
CA ALA A 28 -6.65 -39.55 9.95
C ALA A 28 -6.02 -39.83 11.32
N ALA A 29 -4.70 -39.68 11.42
CA ALA A 29 -4.02 -39.54 12.68
C ALA A 29 -4.51 -38.22 13.31
N THR A 30 -5.50 -38.32 14.19
CA THR A 30 -5.90 -37.28 15.14
C THR A 30 -4.71 -36.95 16.03
N HIS A 31 -3.80 -36.14 15.50
CA HIS A 31 -2.84 -35.42 16.30
C HIS A 31 -3.65 -34.45 17.13
N GLY A 32 -3.88 -34.79 18.40
CA GLY A 32 -4.33 -33.84 19.38
C GLY A 32 -3.39 -32.64 19.33
N GLN A 33 -3.85 -31.55 18.71
CA GLN A 33 -3.15 -30.29 18.74
C GLN A 33 -3.23 -29.80 20.17
N THR A 34 -2.28 -30.22 20.99
CA THR A 34 -2.00 -29.64 22.29
C THR A 34 -1.72 -28.18 22.02
N SER A 35 -2.74 -27.35 22.18
CA SER A 35 -2.67 -25.90 22.04
C SER A 35 -1.78 -25.41 23.17
N THR A 36 -0.47 -25.43 22.94
CA THR A 36 0.49 -24.84 23.86
C THR A 36 0.20 -23.36 23.88
N THR A 37 -0.39 -22.90 24.99
CA THR A 37 -0.58 -21.49 25.29
C THR A 37 0.79 -20.83 25.28
N THR A 38 1.19 -20.34 24.10
CA THR A 38 2.51 -19.76 23.94
C THR A 38 2.45 -18.39 24.61
N THR A 39 3.04 -18.30 25.81
CA THR A 39 3.09 -17.06 26.56
C THR A 39 3.88 -16.03 25.78
N GLY A 40 3.16 -15.15 25.08
CA GLY A 40 3.76 -14.09 24.29
C GLY A 40 4.62 -13.12 25.11
N THR A 41 5.79 -12.77 24.60
CA THR A 41 6.68 -11.79 25.20
C THR A 41 6.03 -10.41 25.23
N THR A 42 6.11 -9.71 26.36
CA THR A 42 5.62 -8.33 26.48
C THR A 42 6.78 -7.35 26.42
N VAL A 43 6.63 -6.28 25.64
CA VAL A 43 7.63 -5.22 25.52
C VAL A 43 7.02 -3.86 25.85
N LYS A 44 7.88 -2.90 26.18
CA LYS A 44 7.48 -1.48 26.29
C LYS A 44 6.99 -0.98 24.93
N GLY A 45 5.87 -0.28 24.93
CA GLY A 45 5.25 0.28 23.74
C GLY A 45 6.14 1.25 22.98
N THR A 46 6.99 2.00 23.68
CA THR A 46 7.97 2.92 23.09
C THR A 46 9.04 2.19 22.27
N VAL A 47 9.51 1.03 22.75
CA VAL A 47 10.47 0.18 22.04
C VAL A 47 9.83 -0.38 20.77
N PHE A 48 8.60 -0.87 20.87
CA PHE A 48 7.86 -1.34 19.70
C PHE A 48 7.54 -0.21 18.72
N ALA A 49 7.16 0.97 19.22
CA ALA A 49 6.84 2.14 18.39
C ALA A 49 8.02 2.58 17.51
N LYS A 50 9.26 2.55 18.03
CA LYS A 50 10.48 2.82 17.24
C LYS A 50 10.63 1.82 16.08
N ARG A 51 10.57 0.52 16.39
CA ARG A 51 10.65 -0.55 15.36
C ARG A 51 9.52 -0.43 14.31
N LEU A 52 8.32 -0.06 14.75
CA LEU A 52 7.20 0.17 13.85
C LEU A 52 7.45 1.39 12.96
N ALA A 53 7.96 2.50 13.49
CA ALA A 53 8.27 3.70 12.71
C ALA A 53 9.27 3.41 11.57
N ASP A 54 10.34 2.66 11.87
CA ASP A 54 11.32 2.24 10.87
C ASP A 54 10.65 1.40 9.78
N ARG A 55 9.85 0.40 10.17
CA ARG A 55 9.14 -0.46 9.22
C ARG A 55 8.15 0.31 8.35
N LEU A 56 7.40 1.25 8.93
CA LEU A 56 6.45 2.08 8.18
C LEU A 56 7.19 2.95 7.16
N THR A 57 8.31 3.55 7.57
CA THR A 57 9.13 4.41 6.69
C THR A 57 9.63 3.65 5.47
N THR A 58 10.17 2.44 5.67
CA THR A 58 10.62 1.59 4.56
C THR A 58 9.46 1.11 3.68
N THR A 59 8.34 0.70 4.28
CA THR A 59 7.22 0.09 3.54
C THR A 59 6.46 1.12 2.71
N PHE A 60 6.19 2.30 3.26
CA PHE A 60 5.39 3.34 2.60
C PHE A 60 6.23 4.39 1.88
N ARG A 61 7.57 4.30 1.96
CA ARG A 61 8.51 5.29 1.41
C ARG A 61 8.23 6.73 1.91
N ILE A 62 7.66 6.85 3.11
CA ILE A 62 7.33 8.12 3.75
C ILE A 62 7.81 8.06 5.20
N THR A 63 8.62 9.02 5.61
CA THR A 63 9.13 9.10 6.98
C THR A 63 7.99 9.19 8.00
N ALA A 64 7.89 8.20 8.89
CA ALA A 64 7.01 8.25 10.05
C ALA A 64 7.64 9.14 11.13
N THR A 65 7.13 10.35 11.32
CA THR A 65 7.67 11.34 12.27
C THR A 65 7.31 11.03 13.72
N SER A 66 6.19 10.33 13.95
CA SER A 66 5.85 9.83 15.28
C SER A 66 4.98 8.59 15.20
N VAL A 67 5.18 7.66 16.13
CA VAL A 67 4.35 6.48 16.31
C VAL A 67 4.02 6.34 17.79
N LYS A 68 2.73 6.22 18.12
CA LYS A 68 2.23 6.04 19.49
C LYS A 68 1.45 4.74 19.57
N CYS A 69 1.96 3.79 20.35
CA CYS A 69 1.30 2.54 20.67
C CYS A 69 0.83 2.53 22.13
N ASN A 70 0.11 1.49 22.54
CA ASN A 70 -0.18 1.23 23.96
C ASN A 70 1.11 1.13 24.77
N THR A 71 1.05 1.43 26.07
CA THR A 71 2.21 1.43 26.99
C THR A 71 2.94 0.09 27.02
N THR A 72 2.20 -1.00 26.88
CA THR A 72 2.72 -2.36 26.73
C THR A 72 2.16 -3.00 25.47
N VAL A 73 2.99 -3.82 24.82
CA VAL A 73 2.64 -4.56 23.62
C VAL A 73 3.03 -6.02 23.82
N ARG A 74 2.05 -6.92 23.72
CA ARG A 74 2.25 -8.36 23.84
C ARG A 74 2.40 -8.99 22.46
N TYR A 75 3.56 -9.59 22.21
CA TYR A 75 3.83 -10.37 21.01
C TYR A 75 3.21 -11.75 21.17
N ALA A 76 1.97 -11.89 20.71
CA ALA A 76 1.29 -13.18 20.61
C ALA A 76 0.86 -13.38 19.15
N PRO A 77 1.17 -14.51 18.51
CA PRO A 77 0.75 -14.78 17.14
C PRO A 77 -0.77 -14.57 16.98
N GLY A 78 -1.17 -13.84 15.95
CA GLY A 78 -2.56 -13.48 15.69
C GLY A 78 -3.09 -12.30 16.51
N SER A 79 -2.39 -11.85 17.56
CA SER A 79 -2.84 -10.70 18.33
C SER A 79 -2.76 -9.41 17.51
N ILE A 80 -3.67 -8.49 17.80
CA ILE A 80 -3.79 -7.21 17.10
C ILE A 80 -3.51 -6.08 18.07
N SER A 81 -2.62 -5.17 17.67
CA SER A 81 -2.41 -3.88 18.32
C SER A 81 -2.76 -2.75 17.36
N ARG A 82 -3.13 -1.59 17.91
CA ARG A 82 -3.41 -0.38 17.15
C ARG A 82 -2.46 0.72 17.61
N CYS A 83 -1.69 1.26 16.68
CA CYS A 83 -0.81 2.39 16.93
C CYS A 83 -1.24 3.58 16.09
N LYS A 84 -1.10 4.80 16.59
CA LYS A 84 -1.31 6.02 15.79
C LYS A 84 0.03 6.43 15.20
N ALA A 85 0.08 6.74 13.92
CA ALA A 85 1.28 7.21 13.23
C ALA A 85 1.02 8.59 12.62
N ARG A 86 2.04 9.45 12.64
CA ARG A 86 2.13 10.67 11.82
C ARG A 86 3.31 10.56 10.89
N PHE A 87 3.19 11.18 9.71
CA PHE A 87 4.18 11.13 8.65
C PHE A 87 4.69 12.53 8.31
N ALA A 88 5.85 12.60 7.64
CA ALA A 88 6.48 13.86 7.23
C ALA A 88 5.62 14.64 6.21
N THR A 89 4.75 13.94 5.48
CA THR A 89 3.73 14.54 4.59
C THR A 89 2.64 15.30 5.35
N GLY A 90 2.58 15.16 6.69
CA GLY A 90 1.50 15.68 7.53
C GLY A 90 0.35 14.68 7.73
N ASP A 91 0.35 13.55 7.02
CA ASP A 91 -0.64 12.49 7.19
C ASP A 91 -0.63 11.93 8.62
N ALA A 92 -1.81 11.59 9.13
CA ALA A 92 -1.97 10.95 10.43
C ALA A 92 -3.01 9.84 10.36
N THR A 93 -2.64 8.59 10.64
CA THR A 93 -3.56 7.45 10.55
C THR A 93 -3.35 6.43 11.67
N THR A 94 -4.30 5.52 11.82
CA THR A 94 -4.16 4.36 12.71
C THR A 94 -3.54 3.21 11.93
N ILE A 95 -2.51 2.59 12.50
CA ILE A 95 -1.85 1.41 12.00
C ILE A 95 -2.37 0.20 12.78
N ARG A 96 -2.96 -0.75 12.06
CA ARG A 96 -3.26 -2.09 12.57
C ARG A 96 -2.00 -2.94 12.47
N VAL A 97 -1.55 -3.44 13.61
CA VAL A 97 -0.41 -4.34 13.72
C VAL A 97 -0.92 -5.72 14.06
N ARG A 98 -0.68 -6.72 13.21
CA ARG A 98 -0.92 -8.14 13.51
C ARG A 98 0.41 -8.81 13.80
N PHE A 99 0.58 -9.36 14.99
CA PHE A 99 1.77 -10.10 15.34
C PHE A 99 1.74 -11.49 14.72
N THR A 100 2.87 -11.91 14.16
CA THR A 100 3.03 -13.21 13.48
C THR A 100 3.91 -14.17 14.27
N SER A 101 4.63 -13.68 15.28
CA SER A 101 5.46 -14.51 16.16
C SER A 101 5.56 -13.93 17.56
N THR A 102 5.92 -14.77 18.53
CA THR A 102 6.26 -14.36 19.90
C THR A 102 7.59 -13.60 20.01
N LYS A 103 8.41 -13.64 18.94
CA LYS A 103 9.68 -12.90 18.83
C LYS A 103 9.50 -11.49 18.26
N GLY A 104 8.25 -11.05 18.04
CA GLY A 104 7.95 -9.71 17.56
C GLY A 104 8.04 -9.54 16.05
N GLY A 105 7.80 -10.60 15.28
CA GLY A 105 7.42 -10.49 13.87
C GLY A 105 6.01 -9.92 13.75
N PHE A 106 5.77 -9.04 12.77
CA PHE A 106 4.47 -8.40 12.59
C PHE A 106 4.21 -7.97 11.14
N VAL A 107 2.93 -7.82 10.82
CA VAL A 107 2.43 -7.13 9.63
C VAL A 107 1.76 -5.83 10.07
N ALA A 108 2.09 -4.72 9.42
CA ALA A 108 1.52 -3.41 9.69
C ALA A 108 0.68 -2.95 8.49
N THR A 109 -0.55 -2.51 8.75
CA THR A 109 -1.47 -2.02 7.73
C THR A 109 -2.09 -0.71 8.19
N PRO A 110 -1.97 0.40 7.44
CA PRO A 110 -2.69 1.63 7.74
C PRO A 110 -4.18 1.40 7.52
N LEU A 111 -5.00 1.91 8.44
CA LEU A 111 -6.47 1.81 8.37
C LEU A 111 -7.10 2.93 7.53
N GLY A 112 -6.32 3.97 7.20
CA GLY A 112 -6.69 5.01 6.26
C GLY A 112 -5.67 5.07 5.13
N LEU A 113 -6.02 5.71 4.02
CA LEU A 113 -5.06 5.98 2.96
C LEU A 113 -4.15 7.14 3.35
N LEU A 114 -2.90 7.03 2.94
CA LEU A 114 -1.92 8.10 3.01
C LEU A 114 -2.03 8.90 1.71
N LEU A 115 -1.97 10.22 1.78
CA LEU A 115 -2.09 11.05 0.59
C LEU A 115 -0.99 10.75 -0.42
N ARG A 116 0.22 10.51 0.06
CA ARG A 116 1.33 10.13 -0.81
C ARG A 116 1.13 8.79 -1.54
N ASP A 117 0.41 7.84 -0.94
CA ASP A 117 0.02 6.59 -1.63
C ASP A 117 -1.04 6.88 -2.71
N ILE A 118 -1.95 7.82 -2.46
CA ILE A 118 -2.92 8.30 -3.47
C ILE A 118 -2.19 8.99 -4.63
N GLU A 119 -1.30 9.94 -4.35
CA GLU A 119 -0.49 10.64 -5.35
C GLU A 119 0.32 9.66 -6.21
N TYR A 120 0.98 8.69 -5.57
CA TYR A 120 1.75 7.65 -6.27
C TYR A 120 0.87 6.78 -7.18
N ARG A 121 -0.30 6.35 -6.71
CA ARG A 121 -1.25 5.58 -7.53
C ARG A 121 -1.82 6.36 -8.69
N ILE A 122 -2.05 7.67 -8.53
CA ILE A 122 -2.49 8.54 -9.64
C ILE A 122 -1.38 8.66 -10.68
N ALA A 123 -0.12 8.80 -10.24
CA ALA A 123 1.03 8.80 -11.16
C ALA A 123 1.13 7.48 -11.95
N GLU A 124 0.99 6.32 -11.28
CA GLU A 124 0.96 5.02 -11.96
C GLU A 124 -0.23 4.88 -12.93
N ASP A 125 -1.41 5.38 -12.56
CA ASP A 125 -2.60 5.38 -13.42
C ASP A 125 -2.41 6.25 -14.66
N LEU A 126 -1.79 7.43 -14.52
CA LEU A 126 -1.45 8.32 -15.64
C LEU A 126 -0.45 7.67 -16.59
N VAL A 127 0.62 7.06 -16.07
CA VAL A 127 1.60 6.32 -16.87
C VAL A 127 0.91 5.20 -17.64
N THR A 128 0.02 4.45 -16.98
CA THR A 128 -0.69 3.32 -17.59
C THR A 128 -1.66 3.76 -18.68
N LYS A 129 -2.39 4.87 -18.48
CA LYS A 129 -3.45 5.33 -19.39
C LYS A 129 -2.96 6.24 -20.51
N GLN A 130 -1.96 7.07 -20.25
CA GLN A 130 -1.50 8.13 -21.15
C GLN A 130 -0.01 8.00 -21.51
N GLY A 131 0.75 7.12 -20.87
CA GLY A 131 2.21 7.04 -21.06
C GLY A 131 2.96 8.28 -20.53
N ALA A 132 2.31 9.11 -19.73
CA ALA A 132 2.84 10.38 -19.22
C ALA A 132 3.29 10.26 -17.76
N ILE A 133 4.31 11.03 -17.39
CA ILE A 133 4.87 11.09 -16.03
C ILE A 133 4.57 12.47 -15.45
N ALA A 134 3.92 12.51 -14.29
CA ALA A 134 3.63 13.73 -13.57
C ALA A 134 3.74 13.51 -12.05
N ASP A 135 4.17 14.55 -11.35
CA ASP A 135 4.15 14.61 -9.90
C ASP A 135 2.80 15.17 -9.44
N PHE A 136 2.10 14.39 -8.63
CA PHE A 136 0.79 14.76 -8.10
C PHE A 136 0.89 15.33 -6.69
N THR A 137 0.12 16.39 -6.44
CA THR A 137 -0.09 16.96 -5.11
C THR A 137 -1.58 16.98 -4.79
N CYS A 138 -1.97 16.34 -3.69
CA CYS A 138 -3.35 16.31 -3.24
C CYS A 138 -3.62 17.36 -2.12
N PRO A 139 -4.72 18.12 -2.17
CA PRO A 139 -4.98 19.25 -1.30
C PRO A 139 -5.65 18.83 0.00
N PHE A 140 -5.00 18.03 0.86
CA PHE A 140 -5.47 17.86 2.24
C PHE A 140 -4.29 17.60 3.16
N ARG A 141 -4.37 17.97 4.44
CA ARG A 141 -3.33 17.70 5.46
C ARG A 141 -3.81 16.72 6.54
N ARG A 142 -4.80 15.87 6.23
CA ARG A 142 -5.43 14.94 7.18
C ARG A 142 -5.71 13.59 6.51
N ALA A 143 -5.88 12.54 7.31
CA ALA A 143 -6.28 11.23 6.79
C ALA A 143 -7.57 11.29 5.97
N VAL A 144 -7.52 10.65 4.81
CA VAL A 144 -8.62 10.49 3.86
C VAL A 144 -9.64 9.48 4.41
N LYS A 145 -10.89 9.92 4.57
CA LYS A 145 -12.00 9.12 5.09
C LYS A 145 -12.88 8.59 3.95
N ALA A 146 -13.63 7.52 4.21
CA ALA A 146 -14.64 7.04 3.29
C ALA A 146 -15.65 8.15 2.95
N GLY A 147 -15.92 8.33 1.66
CA GLY A 147 -16.77 9.38 1.12
C GLY A 147 -16.04 10.68 0.76
N ASP A 148 -14.79 10.88 1.17
CA ASP A 148 -14.03 12.09 0.82
C ASP A 148 -13.85 12.19 -0.70
N ARG A 149 -14.00 13.42 -1.21
CA ARG A 149 -13.77 13.79 -2.60
C ARG A 149 -12.87 15.02 -2.66
N PHE A 150 -11.82 14.96 -3.48
CA PHE A 150 -10.89 16.08 -3.63
C PHE A 150 -10.13 15.98 -4.96
N PRO A 151 -9.76 17.12 -5.57
CA PRO A 151 -8.95 17.14 -6.78
C PRO A 151 -7.47 17.02 -6.42
N CYS A 152 -6.69 16.17 -7.09
CA CYS A 152 -5.23 16.21 -7.03
C CYS A 152 -4.68 16.82 -8.32
N TYR A 153 -3.63 17.61 -8.19
CA TYR A 153 -3.05 18.38 -9.30
C TYR A 153 -1.71 17.78 -9.69
N GLY A 154 -1.58 17.43 -10.96
CA GLY A 154 -0.36 16.90 -11.56
C GLY A 154 0.43 18.01 -12.25
N THR A 155 1.72 18.08 -11.94
CA THR A 155 2.70 18.86 -12.72
C THR A 155 3.50 17.87 -13.52
N GLU A 156 3.64 18.07 -14.84
CA GLU A 156 4.50 17.21 -15.66
C GLU A 156 5.90 17.15 -15.05
N ALA A 157 6.44 15.93 -14.91
CA ALA A 157 7.81 15.79 -14.46
C ALA A 157 8.69 16.43 -15.52
N ALA A 158 9.63 17.30 -15.10
CA ALA A 158 10.54 17.95 -16.03
C ALA A 158 11.25 16.87 -16.87
N GLY A 159 10.91 16.78 -18.15
CA GLY A 159 11.62 15.92 -19.09
C GLY A 159 13.07 16.36 -19.16
N ASP A 160 13.99 15.41 -18.94
CA ASP A 160 15.45 15.44 -19.16
C ASP A 160 16.29 16.66 -18.71
N GLY A 161 15.71 17.65 -18.04
CA GLY A 161 16.40 18.82 -17.52
C GLY A 161 16.73 19.90 -18.54
N THR A 162 16.21 19.84 -19.78
CA THR A 162 16.54 20.85 -20.81
C THR A 162 15.45 21.88 -21.09
N THR A 163 14.25 21.75 -20.52
CA THR A 163 13.20 22.77 -20.63
C THR A 163 12.80 23.31 -19.26
N SER A 164 13.34 24.49 -18.96
CA SER A 164 12.94 25.32 -17.83
C SER A 164 11.59 25.99 -18.11
N ASP A 165 10.79 26.11 -17.06
CA ASP A 165 9.77 27.14 -16.89
C ASP A 165 8.60 27.16 -17.87
N THR A 166 7.69 26.22 -17.68
CA THR A 166 6.32 26.59 -17.26
C THR A 166 5.65 25.33 -16.76
N GLY A 167 5.45 25.23 -15.44
CA GLY A 167 4.61 24.19 -14.84
C GLY A 167 3.19 24.33 -15.36
N ARG A 168 2.92 23.77 -16.55
CA ARG A 168 1.56 23.54 -17.00
C ARG A 168 0.98 22.52 -16.04
N GLN A 169 0.06 22.97 -15.18
CA GLN A 169 -0.88 22.09 -14.52
C GLN A 169 -1.69 21.41 -15.63
N GLY A 170 -1.24 20.24 -16.07
CA GLY A 170 -1.85 19.53 -17.19
C GLY A 170 -2.93 18.55 -16.74
N TYR A 171 -2.81 18.01 -15.52
CA TYR A 171 -3.65 16.91 -15.06
C TYR A 171 -4.36 17.25 -13.76
N ILE A 172 -5.68 17.13 -13.76
CA ILE A 172 -6.49 17.22 -12.56
C ILE A 172 -7.21 15.88 -12.39
N TYR A 173 -6.96 15.20 -11.28
CA TYR A 173 -7.65 13.95 -10.94
C TYR A 173 -8.64 14.19 -9.80
N ASP A 174 -9.91 13.89 -10.04
CA ASP A 174 -10.86 13.72 -8.95
C ASP A 174 -10.61 12.39 -8.25
N VAL A 175 -10.30 12.46 -6.97
CA VAL A 175 -10.17 11.30 -6.10
C VAL A 175 -11.46 11.14 -5.31
N THR A 176 -12.03 9.94 -5.32
CA THR A 176 -13.11 9.57 -4.41
C THR A 176 -12.69 8.37 -3.57
N GLN A 177 -12.74 8.51 -2.24
CA GLN A 177 -12.46 7.40 -1.33
C GLN A 177 -13.71 6.55 -1.10
N LEU A 178 -13.69 5.32 -1.58
CA LEU A 178 -14.79 4.35 -1.46
C LEU A 178 -14.80 3.60 -0.11
N GLY A 179 -13.75 3.79 0.71
CA GLY A 179 -13.58 3.13 2.02
C GLY A 179 -12.63 1.93 1.96
N SER A 180 -12.17 1.48 3.14
CA SER A 180 -11.25 0.34 3.29
C SER A 180 -9.98 0.41 2.42
N GLY A 181 -9.47 1.62 2.15
CA GLY A 181 -8.29 1.79 1.30
C GLY A 181 -8.54 1.75 -0.21
N ARG A 182 -9.81 1.78 -0.64
CA ARG A 182 -10.19 1.79 -2.06
C ARG A 182 -10.49 3.20 -2.52
N VAL A 183 -9.78 3.66 -3.55
CA VAL A 183 -9.97 4.94 -4.24
C VAL A 183 -10.38 4.71 -5.69
N THR A 184 -11.13 5.66 -6.24
CA THR A 184 -11.30 5.82 -7.69
C THR A 184 -10.68 7.13 -8.12
N PHE A 185 -10.10 7.12 -9.32
CA PHE A 185 -9.46 8.25 -9.95
C PHE A 185 -10.19 8.59 -11.24
N THR A 186 -10.58 9.85 -11.40
CA THR A 186 -11.18 10.35 -12.64
C THR A 186 -10.37 11.52 -13.14
N LEU A 187 -9.69 11.34 -14.27
CA LEU A 187 -8.99 12.42 -14.95
C LEU A 187 -10.02 13.41 -15.49
N ARG A 188 -9.89 14.68 -15.14
CA ARG A 188 -10.60 15.79 -15.79
C ARG A 188 -9.81 16.19 -17.03
N VAL A 189 -10.46 16.08 -18.18
CA VAL A 189 -9.99 16.57 -19.48
C VAL A 189 -10.50 17.97 -19.74
#